data_AF-A0A2V8G1X0-F1
#
_entry.id   AF-A0A2V8G1X0-F1
#
_cell.length_a   1.000
_cell.length_b   1.000
_cell.length_c   1.000
_cell.angle_alpha   90.00
_cell.angle_beta   90.00
_cell.angle_gamma   90.00
#
_symmetry.space_group_name_H-M   'P 1'
#
loop_
_entity.id
_entity.type
_entity.pdbx_description
1 polymer ?
#
loop_
_entity_poly.entity_id
_entity_poly.type
_entity_poly.pdbx_seq_one_letter_code
_entity_poly.pdbx_strand_id
1 'polypeptide(L)'
;MAFRTLNGLMAALFALAVAVQYNDPDPVRWMAIYGAACLVTLMVAIRGRAPIAAPVAVGLIALAWCVYWASTSRADLGTYGHMFDAWEMKNEPIEEAREASGLLIVSAWMAVVALRTRVQART
;
A
#
# COMPACT_ATOMS: atom_id res chain seq x y z
N MET A 1 -20.04 -8.56 -7.53
CA MET A 1 -20.23 -7.44 -6.58
C MET A 1 -19.18 -7.42 -5.47
N ALA A 2 -18.92 -8.53 -4.77
CA ALA A 2 -17.93 -8.61 -3.68
C ALA A 2 -16.56 -7.97 -3.98
N PHE A 3 -15.95 -8.25 -5.14
CA PHE A 3 -14.64 -7.67 -5.51
C PHE A 3 -14.65 -6.14 -5.59
N ARG A 4 -15.77 -5.53 -6.01
CA ARG A 4 -15.93 -4.07 -6.05
C ARG A 4 -16.04 -3.50 -4.64
N THR A 5 -16.81 -4.15 -3.79
CA THR A 5 -16.96 -3.78 -2.37
C THR A 5 -15.62 -3.83 -1.64
N LEU A 6 -14.85 -4.91 -1.82
CA LEU A 6 -13.52 -5.03 -1.22
C LEU A 6 -12.56 -3.93 -1.70
N ASN A 7 -12.60 -3.57 -2.99
CA ASN A 7 -11.80 -2.45 -3.49
C ASN A 7 -12.29 -1.10 -2.95
N GLY A 8 -13.58 -0.93 -2.67
CA GLY A 8 -14.10 0.25 -1.97
C GLY A 8 -13.56 0.36 -0.54
N LEU A 9 -13.53 -0.75 0.20
CA LEU A 9 -12.93 -0.80 1.53
C LEU A 9 -11.43 -0.49 1.48
N MET A 10 -10.69 -1.09 0.55
CA MET A 10 -9.26 -0.82 0.38
C MET A 10 -8.97 0.61 -0.04
N ALA A 11 -9.82 1.23 -0.89
CA ALA A 11 -9.70 2.64 -1.21
C ALA A 11 -9.86 3.52 0.03
N ALA A 12 -10.83 3.22 0.91
CA ALA A 12 -10.99 3.93 2.18
C ALA A 12 -9.78 3.75 3.11
N LEU A 13 -9.23 2.53 3.20
CA LEU A 13 -8.03 2.26 3.99
C LEU A 13 -6.80 2.98 3.44
N PHE A 14 -6.59 3.02 2.13
CA PHE A 14 -5.48 3.76 1.54
C PHE A 14 -5.66 5.28 1.65
N ALA A 15 -6.90 5.78 1.58
CA ALA A 15 -7.18 7.19 1.86
C ALA A 15 -6.89 7.54 3.33
N LEU A 16 -7.24 6.66 4.27
CA LEU A 16 -6.87 6.79 5.67
C LEU A 16 -5.34 6.77 5.84
N ALA A 17 -4.64 5.87 5.15
CA ALA A 17 -3.17 5.82 5.18
C ALA A 17 -2.55 7.14 4.72
N VAL A 18 -3.04 7.74 3.62
CA VAL A 18 -2.62 9.10 3.20
C VAL A 18 -2.85 10.13 4.30
N ALA A 19 -4.01 10.09 4.97
CA ALA A 19 -4.33 11.04 6.04
C ALA A 19 -3.45 10.85 7.28
N VAL A 20 -3.07 9.63 7.63
CA VAL A 20 -2.20 9.37 8.80
C VAL A 20 -0.78 9.88 8.55
N GLN A 21 -0.32 10.00 7.29
CA GLN A 21 1.01 10.50 6.98
C GLN A 21 1.23 11.98 7.34
N TYR A 22 0.20 12.76 7.68
CA TYR A 22 0.48 14.11 8.23
C TYR A 22 1.27 14.09 9.56
N ASN A 23 1.36 12.92 10.21
CA ASN A 23 2.17 12.71 11.43
C ASN A 23 3.62 12.31 11.15
N ASP A 24 4.00 12.18 9.88
CA ASP A 24 5.29 11.66 9.43
C ASP A 24 6.24 12.83 9.08
N PRO A 25 7.54 12.77 9.42
CA PRO A 25 8.52 13.79 9.03
C PRO A 25 8.74 13.91 7.51
N ASP A 26 8.54 12.84 6.73
CA ASP A 26 8.72 12.84 5.26
C ASP A 26 7.51 12.32 4.44
N PRO A 27 6.34 12.98 4.59
CA PRO A 27 5.05 12.40 4.22
C PRO A 27 4.81 12.22 2.72
N VAL A 28 5.45 13.04 1.89
CA VAL A 28 5.10 13.22 0.46
C VAL A 28 5.21 11.91 -0.32
N ARG A 29 6.30 11.18 -0.09
CA ARG A 29 6.60 9.93 -0.81
C ARG A 29 5.60 8.81 -0.46
N TRP A 30 5.20 8.77 0.80
CA TRP A 30 4.22 7.82 1.33
C TRP A 30 2.80 8.14 0.87
N MET A 31 2.41 9.41 0.96
CA MET A 31 1.14 9.90 0.43
C MET A 31 1.01 9.61 -1.07
N ALA A 32 2.11 9.71 -1.84
CA ALA A 32 2.09 9.42 -3.26
C ALA A 32 1.78 7.94 -3.56
N ILE A 33 2.44 6.99 -2.88
CA ILE A 33 2.22 5.57 -3.13
C ILE A 33 0.84 5.09 -2.62
N TYR A 34 0.42 5.54 -1.44
CA TYR A 34 -0.92 5.24 -0.92
C TYR A 34 -2.01 5.91 -1.76
N GLY A 35 -1.80 7.14 -2.21
CA GLY A 35 -2.69 7.86 -3.10
C GLY A 35 -2.86 7.14 -4.44
N ALA A 36 -1.77 6.67 -5.04
CA ALA A 36 -1.83 5.87 -6.27
C ALA A 36 -2.63 4.57 -6.07
N ALA A 37 -2.38 3.84 -4.98
CA ALA A 37 -3.13 2.63 -4.63
C ALA A 37 -4.62 2.91 -4.38
N CYS A 38 -4.94 4.03 -3.72
CA CYS A 38 -6.30 4.51 -3.50
C CYS A 38 -7.02 4.77 -4.83
N LEU A 39 -6.38 5.48 -5.77
CA LEU A 39 -6.98 5.79 -7.07
C LEU A 39 -7.27 4.52 -7.89
N VAL A 40 -6.34 3.56 -7.89
CA VAL A 40 -6.53 2.28 -8.59
C VAL A 40 -7.70 1.48 -7.99
N THR A 41 -7.74 1.34 -6.66
CA THR A 41 -8.80 0.59 -5.98
C THR A 41 -10.15 1.29 -6.10
N LEU A 42 -10.20 2.62 -6.00
CA LEU A 42 -11.40 3.42 -6.21
C LEU A 42 -11.95 3.25 -7.63
N MET A 43 -11.08 3.24 -8.64
CA MET A 43 -11.47 2.99 -10.03
C MET A 43 -12.12 1.60 -10.19
N VAL A 44 -11.56 0.56 -9.57
CA VAL A 44 -12.14 -0.79 -9.58
C VAL A 44 -13.49 -0.81 -8.84
N ALA A 45 -13.63 -0.10 -7.72
CA ALA A 45 -14.88 -0.03 -6.98
C ALA A 45 -16.02 0.59 -7.81
N ILE A 46 -15.73 1.72 -8.47
CA ILE A 46 -16.71 2.49 -9.26
C ILE A 46 -16.99 1.84 -10.62
N ARG A 47 -15.95 1.45 -11.36
CA ARG A 47 -16.06 1.00 -12.75
C ARG A 47 -16.01 -0.53 -12.91
N GLY A 48 -15.68 -1.27 -11.85
CA GLY A 48 -15.51 -2.72 -11.89
C GLY A 48 -14.16 -3.19 -12.45
N ARG A 49 -13.36 -2.29 -13.02
CA ARG A 49 -12.07 -2.57 -13.66
C ARG A 49 -11.13 -1.38 -13.61
N ALA A 50 -9.83 -1.66 -13.66
CA ALA A 50 -8.75 -0.69 -13.89
C ALA A 50 -7.88 -1.19 -15.05
N PRO A 51 -7.21 -0.30 -15.81
CA PRO A 51 -6.25 -0.71 -16.83
C PRO A 51 -5.12 -1.48 -16.15
N ILE A 52 -4.80 -2.68 -16.66
CA ILE A 52 -3.86 -3.61 -16.01
C ILE A 52 -2.48 -3.01 -15.71
N ALA A 53 -2.02 -2.06 -16.54
CA ALA A 53 -0.76 -1.37 -16.32
C ALA A 53 -0.72 -0.63 -14.98
N ALA A 54 -1.85 -0.09 -14.50
CA ALA A 54 -1.90 0.70 -13.28
C ALA A 54 -1.61 -0.13 -12.01
N PRO A 55 -2.35 -1.22 -11.68
CA PRO A 55 -2.02 -2.05 -10.53
C PRO A 55 -0.65 -2.72 -10.68
N VAL A 56 -0.24 -3.11 -11.89
CA VAL A 56 1.09 -3.69 -12.10
C VAL A 56 2.19 -2.68 -11.77
N ALA A 57 2.11 -1.45 -12.28
CA ALA A 57 3.12 -0.43 -12.02
C ALA A 57 3.18 -0.07 -10.53
N VAL A 58 2.03 0.25 -9.92
CA VAL A 58 1.96 0.61 -8.48
C VAL A 58 2.46 -0.54 -7.61
N GLY A 59 2.05 -1.78 -7.92
CA GLY A 59 2.46 -2.96 -7.15
C GLY A 59 3.95 -3.26 -7.25
N LEU A 60 4.54 -3.17 -8.45
CA LEU A 60 5.97 -3.41 -8.63
C LEU A 60 6.83 -2.32 -8.00
N ILE A 61 6.41 -1.05 -8.11
CA ILE A 61 7.10 0.07 -7.44
C ILE A 61 7.06 -0.15 -5.92
N ALA A 62 5.88 -0.44 -5.36
CA ALA A 62 5.75 -0.70 -3.93
C ALA A 62 6.58 -1.91 -3.48
N LEU A 63 6.61 -2.99 -4.27
CA LEU A 63 7.40 -4.17 -3.95
C LEU A 63 8.90 -3.89 -3.98
N ALA A 64 9.40 -3.23 -5.04
CA ALA A 64 10.80 -2.89 -5.16
C ALA A 64 11.26 -2.00 -4.00
N TRP A 65 10.41 -1.04 -3.63
CA TRP A 65 10.68 -0.15 -2.52
C TRP A 65 10.61 -0.86 -1.16
N CYS A 66 9.67 -1.81 -0.99
CA CYS A 66 9.58 -2.65 0.20
C CYS A 66 10.84 -3.49 0.38
N VAL A 67 11.34 -4.10 -0.69
CA VAL A 67 12.56 -4.92 -0.66
C VAL A 67 13.79 -4.04 -0.37
N TYR A 68 13.87 -2.87 -0.99
CA TYR A 68 14.93 -1.89 -0.71
C TYR A 68 14.95 -1.55 0.78
N TRP A 69 13.82 -1.12 1.35
CA TRP A 69 13.72 -0.79 2.77
C TRP A 69 14.02 -1.96 3.67
N ALA A 70 13.47 -3.15 3.41
CA ALA A 70 13.76 -4.34 4.20
C ALA A 70 15.26 -4.73 4.18
N SER A 71 16.00 -4.35 3.15
CA SER A 71 17.44 -4.61 3.04
C SER A 71 18.33 -3.54 3.68
N THR A 72 17.82 -2.31 3.85
CA THR A 72 18.57 -1.17 4.36
C THR A 72 18.14 -0.70 5.75
N SER A 73 16.93 -1.06 6.19
CA SER A 73 16.37 -0.67 7.48
C SER A 73 17.15 -1.28 8.63
N ARG A 74 17.23 -0.56 9.74
CA ARG A 74 17.77 -1.08 11.01
C ARG A 74 16.70 -1.80 11.84
N ALA A 75 15.45 -1.78 11.38
CA ALA A 75 14.34 -2.52 11.97
C ALA A 75 14.61 -4.03 11.98
N ASP A 76 14.67 -4.62 13.17
CA ASP A 76 14.78 -6.07 13.37
C ASP A 76 13.39 -6.72 13.55
N LEU A 77 13.35 -8.05 13.60
CA LEU A 77 12.10 -8.79 13.83
C LEU A 77 11.41 -8.42 15.15
N GLY A 78 12.17 -8.01 16.18
CA GLY A 78 11.62 -7.52 17.45
C GLY A 78 10.86 -6.20 17.30
N THR A 79 11.36 -5.31 16.44
CA THR A 79 10.76 -3.99 16.16
C THR A 79 9.35 -4.11 15.57
N TYR A 80 9.09 -5.12 14.72
CA TYR A 80 7.74 -5.38 14.19
C TYR A 80 6.73 -5.75 15.29
N GLY A 81 7.18 -6.35 16.41
CA GLY A 81 6.31 -6.65 17.56
C GLY A 81 5.88 -5.41 18.34
N HIS A 82 6.67 -4.34 18.27
CA HIS A 82 6.48 -3.08 19.00
C HIS A 82 6.01 -1.94 18.10
N MET A 83 5.70 -2.22 16.84
CA MET A 83 5.38 -1.19 15.85
C MET A 83 4.07 -0.44 16.13
N PHE A 84 3.30 -0.79 17.15
CA PHE A 84 2.09 -0.08 17.57
C PHE A 84 2.19 0.56 18.96
N ASP A 85 3.34 0.47 19.61
CA ASP A 85 3.51 0.92 21.00
C ASP A 85 3.53 2.45 21.15
N ALA A 86 3.98 3.15 20.11
CA ALA A 86 4.02 4.61 20.08
C ALA A 86 3.18 5.14 18.91
N TRP A 87 2.26 6.08 19.18
CA TRP A 87 1.45 6.67 18.12
C TRP A 87 2.27 7.56 17.17
N GLU A 88 3.23 8.30 17.71
CA GLU A 88 4.08 9.23 16.94
C GLU A 88 5.22 8.50 16.20
N MET A 89 5.57 9.01 15.01
CA MET A 89 6.74 8.60 14.22
C MET A 89 8.02 9.28 14.77
N LYS A 90 8.41 8.97 16.02
CA LYS A 90 9.64 9.53 16.63
C LYS A 90 10.77 8.51 16.81
N ASN A 91 10.48 7.23 16.56
CA ASN A 91 11.43 6.14 16.70
C ASN A 91 11.78 5.59 15.30
N GLU A 92 12.96 5.92 14.80
CA GLU A 92 13.45 5.59 13.45
C GLU A 92 13.23 4.11 13.06
N PRO A 93 13.51 3.08 13.90
CA PRO A 93 13.25 1.69 13.52
C PRO A 93 11.76 1.33 13.41
N ILE A 94 10.91 1.94 14.23
CA ILE A 94 9.46 1.69 14.22
C ILE A 94 8.81 2.31 13.00
N GLU A 95 9.27 3.50 12.61
CA GLU A 95 8.88 4.18 11.38
C GLU A 95 9.18 3.32 10.15
N GLU A 96 10.44 2.87 10.00
CA GLU A 96 10.87 1.99 8.90
C GLU A 96 10.03 0.70 8.82
N ALA A 97 9.73 0.07 9.98
CA ALA A 97 8.91 -1.14 10.04
C ALA A 97 7.45 -0.89 9.57
N ARG A 98 6.86 0.24 9.95
CA ARG A 98 5.50 0.64 9.52
C ARG A 98 5.45 0.94 8.03
N GLU A 99 6.42 1.67 7.53
CA GLU A 99 6.55 2.03 6.13
C GLU A 99 6.72 0.80 5.23
N ALA A 100 7.63 -0.11 5.59
CA ALA A 100 7.83 -1.37 4.89
C ALA A 100 6.55 -2.24 4.88
N SER A 101 5.85 -2.31 6.01
CA SER A 101 4.57 -3.03 6.13
C SER A 101 3.49 -2.44 5.22
N GLY A 102 3.40 -1.11 5.15
CA GLY A 102 2.47 -0.41 4.27
C GLY A 102 2.74 -0.65 2.79
N LEU A 103 4.01 -0.62 2.37
CA LEU A 103 4.42 -0.96 1.01
C LEU A 103 4.06 -2.41 0.64
N LEU A 104 4.24 -3.35 1.57
CA LEU A 104 3.86 -4.74 1.36
C LEU A 104 2.35 -4.90 1.15
N ILE A 105 1.53 -4.20 1.94
CA ILE A 105 0.06 -4.20 1.78
C ILE A 105 -0.34 -3.64 0.41
N VAL A 106 0.25 -2.52 -0.02
CA VAL A 106 0.01 -1.94 -1.35
C VAL A 106 0.36 -2.96 -2.44
N SER A 107 1.56 -3.54 -2.38
CA SER A 107 2.04 -4.52 -3.35
C SER A 107 1.12 -5.74 -3.44
N ALA A 108 0.77 -6.33 -2.30
CA ALA A 108 -0.09 -7.51 -2.23
C ALA A 108 -1.49 -7.23 -2.83
N TRP A 109 -2.11 -6.10 -2.47
CA TRP A 109 -3.43 -5.77 -3.00
C TRP A 109 -3.40 -5.45 -4.50
N MET A 110 -2.38 -4.72 -4.96
CA MET A 110 -2.19 -4.46 -6.38
C MET A 110 -1.99 -5.76 -7.19
N ALA A 111 -1.29 -6.76 -6.64
CA ALA A 111 -1.17 -8.07 -7.25
C ALA A 111 -2.54 -8.76 -7.40
N VAL A 112 -3.38 -8.73 -6.35
CA VAL A 112 -4.76 -9.27 -6.41
C VAL A 112 -5.57 -8.57 -7.51
N VAL A 113 -5.48 -7.23 -7.60
CA VAL A 113 -6.17 -6.47 -8.65
C VAL A 113 -5.67 -6.87 -10.04
N ALA A 114 -4.36 -6.90 -10.25
CA ALA A 114 -3.75 -7.25 -11.54
C ALA A 114 -4.14 -8.67 -11.99
N LEU A 115 -4.08 -9.66 -11.09
CA LEU A 115 -4.46 -11.04 -11.38
C LEU A 115 -5.93 -11.16 -11.78
N ARG A 116 -6.83 -10.47 -11.07
CA ARG A 116 -8.26 -10.47 -11.42
C ARG A 116 -8.54 -9.78 -12.75
N THR A 117 -7.85 -8.68 -13.05
CA THR A 117 -7.97 -8.01 -14.36
C THR A 117 -7.46 -8.90 -15.50
N ARG A 118 -6.37 -9.65 -15.30
CA ARG A 118 -5.87 -10.63 -16.29
C ARG A 118 -6.88 -11.74 -16.58
N VAL A 119 -7.53 -12.27 -15.55
CA VAL A 119 -8.55 -13.33 -15.72
C VAL A 119 -9.73 -12.82 -16.54
N GLN A 120 -10.23 -11.61 -16.24
CA GLN A 120 -11.35 -11.00 -16.99
C GLN A 120 -11.03 -10.72 -18.46
N ALA A 121 -9.75 -10.45 -18.80
CA ALA A 121 -9.34 -10.22 -20.18
C ALA A 121 -9.22 -11.51 -21.02
N ARG A 122 -9.25 -12.69 -20.37
CA ARG A 122 -9.14 -14.00 -21.02
C ARG A 122 -10.48 -14.74 -21.18
N THR A 123 -11.55 -14.22 -20.56
CA THR A 123 -12.92 -14.75 -20.62
C THR A 123 -13.77 -13.89 -21.53
#